data_AF-A0A2R6K726-F1
#
_entry.id   AF-A0A2R6K726-F1
#
_cell.length_a   1.000
_cell.length_b   1.000
_cell.length_c   1.000
_cell.angle_alpha   90.00
_cell.angle_beta   90.00
_cell.angle_gamma   90.00
#
_symmetry.space_group_name_H-M   'P 1'
#
loop_
_entity.id
_entity.type
_entity.pdbx_description
1 polymer ?
#
loop_
_entity_poly.entity_id
_entity_poly.type
_entity_poly.pdbx_seq_one_letter_code
_entity_poly.pdbx_strand_id
1 'polypeptide(L)' 'MYYVRVGVFSLAALVCLSLLVVGTVAIIAEVKGTWHWMIHLESTVRYMALFISWLLVALAPLVAVLLYGRWRWEA' A
#
# COMPACT_ATOMS: atom_id res chain seq x y z
N MET A 1 -11.84 -15.22 -12.61
CA MET A 1 -11.08 -14.99 -11.35
C MET A 1 -9.60 -14.64 -11.56
N TYR A 2 -8.92 -15.11 -12.60
CA TYR A 2 -7.48 -14.83 -12.81
C TYR A 2 -7.12 -13.34 -12.73
N TYR A 3 -7.74 -12.48 -13.55
CA TYR A 3 -7.46 -11.04 -13.54
C TYR A 3 -7.76 -10.35 -12.21
N VAL A 4 -8.81 -10.79 -11.49
CA VAL A 4 -9.15 -10.27 -10.16
C VAL A 4 -8.05 -10.65 -9.16
N ARG A 5 -7.55 -11.89 -9.17
CA ARG A 5 -6.43 -12.31 -8.32
C ARG A 5 -5.17 -11.50 -8.62
N VAL A 6 -4.83 -11.35 -9.91
CA VAL A 6 -3.67 -10.54 -10.33
C VAL A 6 -3.82 -9.11 -9.83
N GLY A 7 -4.98 -8.49 -10.03
CA GLY A 7 -5.26 -7.13 -9.55
C GLY A 7 -5.11 -7.00 -8.04
N VAL A 8 -5.72 -7.90 -7.26
CA VAL A 8 -5.62 -7.91 -5.80
C VAL A 8 -4.18 -8.05 -5.33
N PHE A 9 -3.42 -9.02 -5.86
CA PHE A 9 -2.03 -9.24 -5.44
C PHE A 9 -1.10 -8.11 -5.86
N SER A 10 -1.27 -7.55 -7.06
CA SER A 10 -0.49 -6.39 -7.50
C SER A 10 -0.75 -5.16 -6.63
N LEU A 11 -2.02 -4.85 -6.35
CA LEU A 11 -2.39 -3.72 -5.49
C LEU A 11 -1.91 -3.94 -4.05
N ALA A 12 -2.04 -5.15 -3.51
CA ALA A 12 -1.51 -5.47 -2.18
C ALA A 12 0.02 -5.34 -2.12
N ALA A 13 0.73 -5.82 -3.15
CA ALA A 13 2.18 -5.66 -3.24
C ALA A 13 2.59 -4.17 -3.28
N LEU A 14 1.86 -3.34 -4.03
CA LEU A 14 2.10 -1.89 -4.05
C LEU A 14 1.90 -1.26 -2.68
N VAL A 15 0.87 -1.63 -1.93
CA VAL A 15 0.67 -1.14 -0.54
C VAL A 15 1.86 -1.53 0.33
N CYS A 16 2.31 -2.80 0.27
CA CYS A 16 3.46 -3.26 1.04
C CYS A 16 4.75 -2.51 0.66
N LEU A 17 5.00 -2.30 -0.63
CA LEU A 17 6.16 -1.55 -1.11
C LEU A 17 6.11 -0.08 -0.68
N SER A 18 4.94 0.57 -0.70
CA SER A 18 4.77 1.93 -0.20
C SER A 18 5.05 2.03 1.30
N LEU A 19 4.57 1.07 2.10
CA LEU A 19 4.89 1.02 3.53
C LEU A 19 6.37 0.78 3.79
N LEU A 20 7.02 -0.06 2.97
CA LEU A 20 8.47 -0.28 3.04
C LEU A 20 9.25 1.01 2.73
N VAL A 21 8.82 1.80 1.75
CA VAL A 21 9.42 3.12 1.46
C VAL A 21 9.29 4.04 2.66
N VAL A 22 8.08 4.17 3.24
CA VAL A 22 7.86 5.02 4.42
C VAL A 22 8.76 4.58 5.58
N GLY A 23 8.80 3.28 5.89
CA GLY A 23 9.64 2.75 6.97
C GLY A 23 11.14 2.97 6.71
N THR A 24 11.58 2.81 5.47
CA THR A 24 12.99 3.05 5.10
C THR A 24 13.37 4.52 5.32
N VAL A 25 12.54 5.45 4.86
CA VAL A 25 12.79 6.89 5.06
C VAL A 25 12.73 7.25 6.55
N ALA A 26 11.83 6.64 7.32
CA ALA A 26 11.75 6.85 8.77
C ALA A 26 13.05 6.46 9.48
N ILE A 27 13.58 5.27 9.20
CA ILE A 27 14.86 4.80 9.75
C ILE A 27 15.99 5.75 9.37
N ILE A 28 16.08 6.16 8.10
CA ILE A 28 17.13 7.09 7.65
C ILE A 28 17.01 8.43 8.38
N ALA A 29 15.80 8.95 8.53
CA ALA A 29 15.57 10.23 9.19
C ALA A 29 15.93 10.20 10.68
N GLU A 30 15.63 9.10 11.37
CA GLU A 30 16.05 8.85 12.74
C GLU A 30 17.58 8.75 12.87
N VAL A 31 18.23 7.92 12.04
CA VAL A 31 19.69 7.73 12.06
C VAL A 31 20.44 9.03 11.73
N LYS A 32 19.93 9.83 10.80
CA LYS A 32 20.56 11.09 10.41
C LYS A 32 20.29 12.21 11.41
N GLY A 33 19.12 12.23 12.05
CA GLY A 33 18.75 13.20 13.08
C GLY A 33 18.78 14.67 12.64
N THR A 34 18.85 14.95 11.34
CA THR A 34 18.92 16.32 10.83
C THR A 34 17.55 16.82 10.37
N TRP A 35 17.35 18.14 10.47
CA TRP A 35 16.14 18.80 10.01
C TRP A 35 15.80 18.50 8.54
N HIS A 36 16.82 18.42 7.68
CA HIS A 36 16.64 18.10 6.27
C HIS A 36 15.97 16.72 6.06
N TRP A 37 16.38 15.71 6.83
CA TRP A 37 15.78 14.38 6.72
C TRP A 37 14.40 14.26 7.39
N MET A 38 14.12 15.06 8.41
CA MET A 38 12.77 15.15 8.99
C MET A 38 11.75 15.69 7.98
N ILE A 39 12.12 16.65 7.13
CA ILE A 39 11.24 17.14 6.04
C ILE A 39 11.00 16.05 4.99
N HIS A 40 12.04 15.29 4.63
CA HIS A 40 11.87 14.16 3.72
C HIS A 40 10.90 13.13 4.29
N LEU A 41 10.96 12.85 5.60
CA LEU A 41 10.00 11.97 6.24
C LEU A 41 8.57 12.53 6.20
N GLU A 42 8.35 13.79 6.57
CA GLU A 42 7.01 14.40 6.57
C GLU A 42 6.39 14.37 5.17
N SER A 43 7.14 14.78 4.15
CA SER A 43 6.69 14.78 2.76
C SER A 43 6.47 13.36 2.22
N THR A 44 7.35 12.40 2.55
CA THR A 44 7.18 10.98 2.19
C THR A 44 5.89 10.42 2.78
N VAL A 45 5.64 10.67 4.07
CA VAL A 45 4.38 10.23 4.72
C VAL A 45 3.17 10.84 4.03
N ARG A 46 3.18 12.16 3.73
CA ARG A 46 2.06 12.82 3.06
C ARG A 46 1.76 12.23 1.68
N TYR A 47 2.78 12.09 0.82
CA TYR A 47 2.57 11.57 -0.52
C TYR A 47 2.20 10.08 -0.52
N MET A 48 2.86 9.27 0.31
CA MET A 48 2.56 7.84 0.40
C MET A 48 1.19 7.60 1.01
N ALA A 49 0.76 8.37 2.01
CA ALA A 49 -0.58 8.24 2.59
C ALA A 49 -1.67 8.50 1.54
N LEU A 50 -1.52 9.53 0.71
CA LEU A 50 -2.45 9.79 -0.39
C LEU A 50 -2.45 8.64 -1.41
N PHE A 51 -1.27 8.18 -1.83
CA PHE A 51 -1.16 7.08 -2.80
C PHE A 51 -1.76 5.76 -2.26
N ILE A 52 -1.43 5.37 -1.03
CA ILE A 52 -1.99 4.19 -0.36
C ILE A 52 -3.51 4.32 -0.25
N SER A 53 -4.04 5.50 0.07
CA SER A 53 -5.50 5.72 0.13
C SER A 53 -6.18 5.35 -1.19
N TRP A 54 -5.63 5.78 -2.33
CA TRP A 54 -6.15 5.40 -3.65
C TRP A 54 -6.00 3.91 -3.96
N LEU A 55 -4.88 3.29 -3.56
CA LEU A 55 -4.72 1.84 -3.70
C LEU A 55 -5.78 1.08 -2.91
N LEU A 56 -6.08 1.50 -1.68
CA LEU A 56 -7.08 0.85 -0.82
C LEU A 56 -8.50 1.00 -1.36
N VAL A 57 -8.83 2.16 -1.96
CA VAL A 57 -10.11 2.38 -2.66
C VAL A 57 -10.32 1.35 -3.77
N ALA A 58 -9.26 0.93 -4.47
CA ALA A 58 -9.35 -0.10 -5.51
C ALA A 58 -9.21 -1.53 -4.96
N LEU A 59 -8.32 -1.74 -3.99
CA LEU A 59 -8.01 -3.05 -3.44
C LEU A 59 -9.20 -3.63 -2.66
N ALA A 60 -9.83 -2.84 -1.79
CA ALA A 60 -10.95 -3.30 -0.96
C ALA A 60 -12.11 -3.90 -1.78
N PRO A 61 -12.66 -3.24 -2.82
CA PRO A 61 -13.72 -3.82 -3.63
C PRO A 61 -13.25 -5.03 -4.43
N LEU A 62 -12.03 -5.04 -4.96
CA LEU A 62 -11.50 -6.21 -5.68
C LEU A 62 -11.33 -7.43 -4.76
N VAL A 63 -10.91 -7.23 -3.51
CA VAL A 63 -10.87 -8.29 -2.49
C VAL A 63 -12.27 -8.81 -2.23
N ALA A 64 -13.27 -7.93 -2.05
CA ALA A 64 -14.65 -8.33 -1.85
C ALA A 64 -15.19 -9.17 -3.02
N VAL A 65 -14.94 -8.74 -4.27
CA VAL A 65 -15.30 -9.48 -5.49
C VAL A 65 -14.62 -10.84 -5.53
N LEU A 66 -13.32 -10.91 -5.18
CA LEU A 66 -12.57 -12.15 -5.18
C LEU A 66 -13.14 -13.15 -4.16
N LEU A 67 -13.42 -12.69 -2.94
CA LEU A 67 -13.96 -13.51 -1.86
C LEU A 67 -15.38 -13.99 -2.16
N TYR A 68 -16.26 -13.10 -2.62
CA TYR A 68 -17.62 -13.46 -3.01
C TYR A 68 -17.63 -14.47 -4.16
N GLY A 69 -16.83 -14.21 -5.20
CA GLY A 69 -16.70 -15.10 -6.35
C GLY A 69 -16.17 -16.48 -5.99
N ARG A 70 -15.23 -16.55 -5.04
CA ARG A 70 -14.74 -17.82 -4.48
C ARG A 70 -15.82 -18.54 -3.69
N TRP A 71 -16.47 -17.85 -2.75
CA TRP A 71 -17.55 -18.43 -1.93
C TRP A 71 -18.66 -19.02 -2.79
N ARG A 72 -19.10 -18.31 -3.83
CA ARG A 72 -20.21 -18.76 -4.68
C ARG A 72 -19.86 -20.02 -5.49
N TRP A 73 -18.60 -20.22 -5.89
CA TRP A 73 -18.15 -21.39 -6.68
C TRP A 73 -17.62 -22.54 -5.81
N GLU A 74 -17.24 -22.30 -4.56
CA GLU A 74 -16.87 -23.34 -3.58
C GLU A 74 -18.07 -23.85 -2.74
N ALA A 75 -19.24 -23.19 -2.84
CA ALA A 75 -20.51 -23.59 -2.22
C ALA A 75 -21.44 -24.27 -3.22
#